data_AF-A0A9Q1CDG8-F1
#
_entry.id   AF-A0A9Q1CDG8-F1
#
_cell.length_a   1.000
_cell.length_b   1.000
_cell.length_c   1.000
_cell.angle_alpha   90.00
_cell.angle_beta   90.00
_cell.angle_gamma   90.00
#
_symmetry.space_group_name_H-M   'P 1'
#
loop_
_entity.id
_entity.type
_entity.pdbx_description
1 polymer ?
#
loop_
_entity_poly.entity_id
_entity_poly.type
_entity_poly.pdbx_seq_one_letter_code
_entity_poly.pdbx_strand_id
1 'polypeptide(L)'
;MLFYVCVTPYFGHGPYAQSLGVRELCPKYWWTNLLYINNFYPVSGAYMCIGWVWYLANDMQFYVISPIILIPLFFIPWLGLSLIAVLCAASMSVTGILVAVYDFPAASLQFQTQPETHASFSDVIYNKPYCRIPPYLVGMLLGYIFYKYPPKSVKLNWVVALLGWILACGIGYACVYSVYGNYNGEPWPKAGNVVYEMLCRFAWGVFVAWVVFACYYGYGGWVNSFLGHPAWAPLGRLTYSAYLLHPIILTIFIAHQGSAFYLSLALTVSEKDSYFFGWEI
;
A
#
# COMPACT_ATOMS: atom_id res chain seq x y z
N MET A 1 2.76 18.37 -9.71
CA MET A 1 1.64 19.11 -9.09
C MET A 1 1.10 20.22 -9.99
N LEU A 2 1.90 21.26 -10.31
CA LEU A 2 1.44 22.39 -11.15
C LEU A 2 0.86 21.96 -12.51
N PHE A 3 1.54 21.04 -13.21
CA PHE A 3 1.03 20.50 -14.48
C PHE A 3 -0.36 19.88 -14.32
N TYR A 4 -0.55 19.04 -13.30
CA TYR A 4 -1.83 18.36 -13.08
C TYR A 4 -2.96 19.31 -12.67
N VAL A 5 -2.67 20.28 -11.82
CA VAL A 5 -3.69 21.23 -11.33
C VAL A 5 -4.04 22.28 -12.39
N CYS A 6 -3.05 22.83 -13.08
CA CYS A 6 -3.24 23.97 -13.96
C CYS A 6 -3.41 23.59 -15.44
N VAL A 7 -2.83 22.48 -15.89
CA VAL A 7 -2.76 22.16 -17.33
C VAL A 7 -3.67 21.00 -17.71
N THR A 8 -3.70 19.92 -16.92
CA THR A 8 -4.57 18.75 -17.18
C THR A 8 -6.05 19.08 -17.39
N PRO A 9 -6.67 20.07 -16.70
CA PRO A 9 -8.05 20.46 -17.00
C PRO A 9 -8.32 20.90 -18.44
N TYR A 10 -7.30 21.34 -19.18
CA TYR A 10 -7.43 21.76 -20.58
C TYR A 10 -7.19 20.61 -21.57
N PHE A 11 -6.74 19.45 -21.08
CA PHE A 11 -6.57 18.24 -21.89
C PHE A 11 -7.85 17.38 -21.82
N GLY A 12 -8.57 17.28 -22.94
CA GLY A 12 -9.74 16.42 -23.07
C GLY A 12 -10.98 17.17 -23.54
N HIS A 13 -11.63 16.62 -24.57
CA HIS A 13 -12.91 17.11 -25.09
C HIS A 13 -14.00 16.02 -25.07
N GLY A 14 -13.69 14.83 -24.54
CA GLY A 14 -14.64 13.73 -24.43
C GLY A 14 -15.65 13.94 -23.30
N PRO A 15 -16.73 13.13 -23.26
CA PRO A 15 -17.79 13.24 -22.25
C PRO A 15 -17.27 13.08 -20.81
N TYR A 16 -16.21 12.28 -20.61
CA TYR A 16 -15.58 12.10 -19.29
C TYR A 16 -14.66 13.24 -18.88
N ALA A 17 -14.27 14.14 -19.79
CA ALA A 17 -13.37 15.25 -19.46
C ALA A 17 -13.94 16.18 -18.38
N GLN A 18 -15.27 16.29 -18.31
CA GLN A 18 -15.96 17.11 -17.30
C GLN A 18 -16.13 16.39 -15.95
N SER A 19 -16.16 15.05 -15.93
CA SER A 19 -16.32 14.25 -14.69
C SER A 19 -15.00 13.98 -13.97
N LEU A 20 -13.87 14.30 -14.59
CA LEU A 20 -12.56 14.23 -13.93
C LEU A 20 -12.48 15.37 -12.92
N GLY A 21 -12.78 15.07 -11.65
CA GLY A 21 -12.92 16.02 -10.52
C GLY A 21 -11.75 16.98 -10.25
N VAL A 22 -10.70 16.95 -11.07
CA VAL A 22 -9.58 17.90 -11.08
C VAL A 22 -10.06 19.36 -11.12
N ARG A 23 -11.08 19.68 -11.93
CA ARG A 23 -11.58 21.06 -12.09
C ARG A 23 -12.23 21.63 -10.82
N GLU A 24 -12.86 20.77 -10.02
CA GLU A 24 -13.62 21.21 -8.85
C GLU A 24 -12.87 21.02 -7.53
N LEU A 25 -12.14 19.90 -7.40
CA LEU A 25 -11.50 19.49 -6.15
C LEU A 25 -10.11 20.12 -5.99
N CYS A 26 -9.33 20.19 -7.07
CA CYS A 26 -7.96 20.68 -6.97
C CYS A 26 -7.81 22.14 -6.57
N PRO A 27 -8.64 23.09 -7.07
CA PRO A 27 -8.56 24.48 -6.60
C PRO A 27 -8.75 24.62 -5.09
N LYS A 28 -9.51 23.71 -4.46
CA LYS A 28 -9.81 23.73 -3.02
C LYS A 28 -8.74 23.02 -2.19
N TYR A 29 -8.18 21.92 -2.68
CA TYR A 29 -7.35 21.01 -1.87
C TYR A 29 -5.90 20.83 -2.37
N TRP A 30 -5.44 21.55 -3.40
CA TRP A 30 -4.07 21.40 -3.91
C TRP A 30 -3.00 21.55 -2.81
N TRP A 31 -3.19 22.50 -1.89
CA TRP A 31 -2.25 22.85 -0.81
C TRP A 31 -2.00 21.70 0.16
N THR A 32 -2.96 20.77 0.31
CA THR A 32 -2.82 19.59 1.18
C THR A 32 -1.69 18.66 0.73
N ASN A 33 -1.41 18.62 -0.58
CA ASN A 33 -0.33 17.83 -1.16
C ASN A 33 1.03 18.49 -0.95
N LEU A 34 1.09 19.83 -0.84
CA LEU A 34 2.32 20.56 -0.53
C LEU A 34 2.73 20.34 0.92
N LEU A 35 1.76 20.28 1.83
CA LEU A 35 1.98 20.02 3.25
C LEU A 35 2.07 18.53 3.60
N TYR A 36 1.92 17.63 2.62
CA TYR A 36 1.90 16.18 2.85
C TYR A 36 0.86 15.73 3.89
N ILE A 37 -0.32 16.34 3.88
CA ILE A 37 -1.46 15.98 4.75
C ILE A 37 -2.67 15.48 3.96
N ASN A 38 -2.51 15.28 2.65
CA ASN A 38 -3.58 14.83 1.76
C ASN A 38 -4.12 13.44 2.13
N ASN A 39 -3.40 12.66 2.92
CA ASN A 39 -3.86 11.38 3.49
C ASN A 39 -4.79 11.53 4.71
N PHE A 40 -4.85 12.71 5.34
CA PHE A 40 -5.75 13.03 6.45
C PHE A 40 -6.87 13.99 6.05
N TYR A 41 -6.55 14.94 5.18
CA TYR A 41 -7.47 16.00 4.77
C TYR A 41 -7.44 16.19 3.26
N PRO A 42 -8.59 16.18 2.55
CA PRO A 42 -9.94 15.95 3.08
C PRO A 42 -10.16 14.53 3.62
N VAL A 43 -11.15 14.37 4.51
CA VAL A 43 -11.40 13.10 5.21
C VAL A 43 -11.73 11.96 4.24
N SER A 44 -12.52 12.27 3.20
CA SER A 44 -12.77 11.33 2.12
C SER A 44 -11.80 11.54 0.97
N GLY A 45 -11.17 10.43 0.57
CA GLY A 45 -10.24 10.26 -0.53
C GLY A 45 -10.84 10.61 -1.89
N ALA A 46 -12.17 10.53 -2.02
CA ALA A 46 -12.89 11.00 -3.19
C ALA A 46 -12.68 12.51 -3.44
N TYR A 47 -12.39 13.29 -2.40
CA TYR A 47 -12.14 14.73 -2.51
C TYR A 47 -10.64 15.08 -2.62
N MET A 48 -9.74 14.09 -2.65
CA MET A 48 -8.31 14.35 -2.82
C MET A 48 -8.03 14.90 -4.22
N CYS A 49 -7.27 16.00 -4.28
CA CYS A 49 -6.86 16.57 -5.57
C CYS A 49 -5.98 15.60 -6.37
N ILE A 50 -4.87 15.13 -5.79
CA ILE A 50 -3.95 14.18 -6.43
C ILE A 50 -4.05 12.84 -5.68
N GLY A 51 -5.06 12.06 -6.04
CA GLY A 51 -5.48 10.88 -5.29
C GLY A 51 -4.44 9.75 -5.20
N TRP A 52 -3.32 9.78 -5.93
CA TRP A 52 -2.26 8.77 -5.83
C TRP A 52 -1.06 9.21 -5.00
N VAL A 53 -0.91 10.50 -4.67
CA VAL A 53 0.26 10.96 -3.89
C VAL A 53 0.06 10.86 -2.38
N TRP A 54 -1.01 10.20 -1.90
CA TRP A 54 -1.16 9.85 -0.48
C TRP A 54 0.04 9.04 0.03
N TYR A 55 0.61 8.19 -0.83
CA TYR A 55 1.79 7.40 -0.52
C TYR A 55 2.99 8.30 -0.21
N LEU A 56 3.15 9.40 -0.98
CA LEU A 56 4.25 10.34 -0.77
C LEU A 56 4.09 11.10 0.55
N ALA A 57 2.84 11.39 0.96
CA ALA A 57 2.56 11.93 2.29
C ALA A 57 2.91 10.96 3.41
N ASN A 58 2.57 9.67 3.27
CA ASN A 58 3.00 8.66 4.23
C ASN A 58 4.53 8.59 4.34
N ASP A 59 5.25 8.55 3.21
CA ASP A 59 6.71 8.48 3.20
C ASP A 59 7.35 9.69 3.87
N MET A 60 6.86 10.91 3.60
CA MET A 60 7.35 12.12 4.28
C MET A 60 7.07 12.07 5.79
N GLN A 61 5.88 11.64 6.20
CA GLN A 61 5.52 11.51 7.62
C GLN A 61 6.40 10.47 8.33
N PHE A 62 6.66 9.33 7.69
CA PHE A 62 7.56 8.30 8.23
C PHE A 62 9.01 8.78 8.31
N TYR A 63 9.46 9.57 7.34
CA TYR A 63 10.76 10.22 7.37
C TYR A 63 10.88 11.18 8.56
N VAL A 64 9.87 12.02 8.80
CA VAL A 64 9.84 12.96 9.95
C VAL A 64 9.86 12.23 11.29
N ILE A 65 9.18 11.08 11.41
CA ILE A 65 9.16 10.27 12.65
C ILE A 65 10.47 9.48 12.83
N SER A 66 11.20 9.19 11.75
CA SER A 66 12.38 8.31 11.80
C SER A 66 13.47 8.72 12.82
N PRO A 67 13.83 10.01 13.04
CA PRO A 67 14.84 10.36 14.02
C PRO A 67 14.41 10.01 15.46
N ILE A 68 13.11 10.07 15.76
CA ILE A 68 12.55 9.70 17.07
C ILE A 68 12.80 8.22 17.38
N ILE A 69 12.89 7.38 16.35
CA ILE A 69 13.16 5.96 16.48
C ILE A 69 14.67 5.68 16.40
N LEU A 70 15.36 6.29 15.44
CA LEU A 70 16.78 6.05 15.16
C LEU A 70 17.72 6.59 16.25
N ILE A 71 17.41 7.75 16.87
CA ILE A 71 18.23 8.32 17.94
C ILE A 71 18.28 7.38 19.15
N PRO A 72 17.14 6.92 19.71
CA PRO A 72 17.15 5.88 20.74
C PRO A 72 17.82 4.60 20.27
N LEU A 73 17.59 4.15 19.04
CA LEU A 73 18.19 2.92 18.51
C LEU A 73 19.73 2.97 18.48
N PHE A 74 20.31 4.16 18.26
CA PHE A 74 21.74 4.39 18.28
C PHE A 74 22.31 4.41 19.71
N PHE A 75 21.72 5.20 20.62
CA PHE A 75 22.26 5.38 21.97
C PHE A 75 21.84 4.29 22.96
N ILE A 76 20.59 3.83 22.87
CA ILE A 76 19.96 2.89 23.79
C ILE A 76 19.17 1.85 22.95
N PRO A 77 19.86 0.84 22.36
CA PRO A 77 19.25 -0.04 21.37
C PRO A 77 17.96 -0.72 21.81
N TRP A 78 17.85 -1.14 23.07
CA TRP A 78 16.65 -1.79 23.58
C TRP A 78 15.43 -0.87 23.55
N LEU A 79 15.61 0.44 23.77
CA LEU A 79 14.54 1.43 23.72
C LEU A 79 14.06 1.63 22.27
N GLY A 80 14.99 1.78 21.32
CA GLY A 80 14.65 1.86 19.89
C GLY A 80 13.93 0.60 19.37
N LEU A 81 14.41 -0.60 19.76
CA LEU A 81 13.76 -1.86 19.43
C LEU A 81 12.36 -1.97 20.05
N SER A 82 12.20 -1.51 21.28
CA SER A 82 10.89 -1.48 21.96
C SER A 82 9.93 -0.52 21.26
N LEU A 83 10.38 0.66 20.82
CA LEU A 83 9.57 1.60 20.05
C LEU A 83 9.11 1.00 18.72
N ILE A 84 10.00 0.33 18.00
CA ILE A 84 9.65 -0.39 16.76
C ILE A 84 8.58 -1.45 17.04
N ALA A 85 8.77 -2.28 18.06
CA ALA A 85 7.83 -3.34 18.42
C ALA A 85 6.44 -2.78 18.80
N VAL A 86 6.41 -1.75 19.64
CA VAL A 86 5.18 -1.10 20.09
C VAL A 86 4.45 -0.43 18.93
N LEU A 87 5.15 0.31 18.07
CA LEU A 87 4.53 0.98 16.91
C LEU A 87 3.99 -0.04 15.89
N CYS A 88 4.72 -1.13 15.63
CA CYS A 88 4.22 -2.24 14.80
C CYS A 88 2.95 -2.85 15.41
N ALA A 89 2.99 -3.23 16.69
CA ALA A 89 1.86 -3.84 17.36
C ALA A 89 0.64 -2.91 17.41
N ALA A 90 0.84 -1.63 17.69
CA ALA A 90 -0.21 -0.62 17.69
C ALA A 90 -0.82 -0.45 16.30
N SER A 91 0.01 -0.34 15.25
CA SER A 91 -0.46 -0.20 13.86
C SER A 91 -1.27 -1.40 13.39
N MET A 92 -0.78 -2.61 13.68
CA MET A 92 -1.48 -3.86 13.35
C MET A 92 -2.80 -3.94 14.12
N SER A 93 -2.80 -3.63 15.41
CA SER A 93 -4.02 -3.65 16.24
C SER A 93 -5.05 -2.64 15.76
N VAL A 94 -4.65 -1.41 15.45
CA VAL A 94 -5.54 -0.38 14.88
C VAL A 94 -6.15 -0.87 13.56
N THR A 95 -5.33 -1.46 12.68
CA THR A 95 -5.82 -2.03 11.41
C THR A 95 -6.86 -3.11 11.67
N GLY A 96 -6.58 -4.05 12.58
CA GLY A 96 -7.52 -5.13 12.94
C GLY A 96 -8.83 -4.61 13.54
N ILE A 97 -8.76 -3.62 14.43
CA ILE A 97 -9.94 -2.98 15.04
C ILE A 97 -10.78 -2.29 13.96
N LEU A 98 -10.17 -1.53 13.06
CA LEU A 98 -10.89 -0.85 11.99
C LEU A 98 -11.58 -1.83 11.06
N VAL A 99 -10.92 -2.93 10.68
CA VAL A 99 -11.56 -3.97 9.86
C VAL A 99 -12.69 -4.66 10.61
N ALA A 100 -12.54 -4.91 11.92
CA ALA A 100 -13.60 -5.51 12.72
C ALA A 100 -14.82 -4.60 12.89
N VAL A 101 -14.61 -3.29 13.06
CA VAL A 101 -15.70 -2.32 13.24
C VAL A 101 -16.44 -2.04 11.94
N TYR A 102 -15.70 -1.82 10.85
CA TYR A 102 -16.27 -1.46 9.55
C TYR A 102 -16.58 -2.67 8.66
N ASP A 103 -16.27 -3.89 9.11
CA ASP A 103 -16.57 -5.14 8.40
C ASP A 103 -16.07 -5.20 6.94
N PHE A 104 -14.88 -4.64 6.69
CA PHE A 104 -14.27 -4.70 5.36
C PHE A 104 -13.79 -6.12 5.03
N PRO A 105 -14.04 -6.64 3.80
CA PRO A 105 -13.47 -7.91 3.38
C PRO A 105 -11.96 -7.81 3.16
N ALA A 106 -11.25 -8.93 3.31
CA ALA A 106 -9.82 -9.01 2.99
C ALA A 106 -9.58 -8.64 1.53
N ALA A 107 -8.49 -7.89 1.28
CA ALA A 107 -8.14 -7.40 -0.05
C ALA A 107 -9.26 -6.59 -0.72
N SER A 108 -10.07 -5.91 0.08
CA SER A 108 -11.06 -4.94 -0.40
C SER A 108 -10.43 -3.96 -1.38
N LEU A 109 -11.08 -3.80 -2.53
CA LEU A 109 -10.69 -2.82 -3.53
C LEU A 109 -10.69 -1.43 -2.89
N GLN A 110 -9.77 -0.55 -3.33
CA GLN A 110 -9.65 0.80 -2.77
C GLN A 110 -10.98 1.57 -2.75
N PHE A 111 -11.85 1.32 -3.73
CA PHE A 111 -13.14 1.98 -3.90
C PHE A 111 -14.30 1.29 -3.18
N GLN A 112 -14.06 0.21 -2.43
CA GLN A 112 -15.12 -0.46 -1.70
C GLN A 112 -15.62 0.44 -0.56
N THR A 113 -16.88 0.84 -0.66
CA THR A 113 -17.59 1.65 0.31
C THR A 113 -18.52 0.79 1.14
N GLN A 114 -18.49 0.99 2.46
CA GLN A 114 -19.50 0.39 3.32
C GLN A 114 -20.86 1.08 3.11
N PRO A 115 -21.95 0.33 2.92
CA PRO A 115 -23.25 0.92 2.62
C PRO A 115 -23.80 1.74 3.78
N GLU A 116 -23.57 1.32 5.03
CA GLU A 116 -24.16 1.96 6.21
C GLU A 116 -23.40 3.21 6.67
N THR A 117 -22.07 3.17 6.65
CA THR A 117 -21.23 4.27 7.16
C THR A 117 -20.81 5.23 6.05
N HIS A 118 -21.04 4.86 4.78
CA HIS A 118 -20.46 5.52 3.60
C HIS A 118 -18.94 5.67 3.65
N ALA A 119 -18.26 4.97 4.56
CA ALA A 119 -16.82 5.02 4.71
C ALA A 119 -16.19 4.11 3.66
N SER A 120 -15.27 4.66 2.86
CA SER A 120 -14.49 3.85 1.93
C SER A 120 -13.30 3.20 2.63
N PHE A 121 -12.91 2.01 2.18
CA PHE A 121 -11.69 1.36 2.66
C PHE A 121 -10.45 2.26 2.47
N SER A 122 -10.44 3.05 1.39
CA SER A 122 -9.41 4.05 1.12
C SER A 122 -9.23 5.04 2.27
N ASP A 123 -10.37 5.50 2.79
CA ASP A 123 -10.48 6.62 3.72
C ASP A 123 -10.26 6.22 5.17
N VAL A 124 -10.46 4.95 5.50
CA VAL A 124 -10.32 4.46 6.87
C VAL A 124 -8.99 3.74 7.06
N ILE A 125 -8.53 2.98 6.07
CA ILE A 125 -7.40 2.05 6.23
C ILE A 125 -6.32 2.32 5.20
N TYR A 126 -6.66 2.32 3.90
CA TYR A 126 -5.66 2.22 2.84
C TYR A 126 -4.69 3.40 2.81
N ASN A 127 -5.19 4.64 2.91
CA ASN A 127 -4.36 5.85 2.80
C ASN A 127 -3.70 6.22 4.13
N LYS A 128 -4.12 5.62 5.24
CA LYS A 128 -3.78 6.11 6.57
C LYS A 128 -2.40 5.63 7.02
N PRO A 129 -1.53 6.54 7.51
CA PRO A 129 -0.15 6.21 7.86
C PRO A 129 -0.08 5.20 9.01
N TYR A 130 -1.00 5.31 9.97
CA TYR A 130 -1.07 4.43 11.13
C TYR A 130 -1.48 2.98 10.81
N CYS A 131 -1.99 2.69 9.61
CA CYS A 131 -2.22 1.32 9.13
C CYS A 131 -1.11 0.83 8.17
N ARG A 132 -0.13 1.68 7.87
CA ARG A 132 0.86 1.49 6.78
C ARG A 132 2.31 1.52 7.22
N ILE A 133 2.60 1.98 8.43
CA ILE A 133 3.95 2.08 8.97
C ILE A 133 4.70 0.74 9.19
N PRO A 134 4.09 -0.46 9.39
CA PRO A 134 4.85 -1.65 9.78
C PRO A 134 5.97 -2.09 8.81
N PRO A 135 5.78 -2.12 7.47
CA PRO A 135 6.86 -2.43 6.53
C PRO A 135 8.04 -1.47 6.62
N TYR A 136 7.76 -0.18 6.86
CA TYR A 136 8.78 0.85 7.03
C TYR A 136 9.64 0.57 8.27
N LEU A 137 9.01 0.18 9.38
CA LEU A 137 9.70 -0.19 10.62
C LEU A 137 10.53 -1.47 10.47
N VAL A 138 10.03 -2.46 9.73
CA VAL A 138 10.81 -3.68 9.39
C VAL A 138 12.05 -3.31 8.58
N GLY A 139 11.91 -2.43 7.58
CA GLY A 139 13.04 -1.92 6.81
C GLY A 139 14.06 -1.15 7.66
N MET A 140 13.58 -0.33 8.60
CA MET A 140 14.43 0.38 9.55
C MET A 140 15.23 -0.57 10.46
N LEU A 141 14.57 -1.60 10.98
CA LEU A 141 15.23 -2.65 11.77
C LEU A 141 16.29 -3.37 10.95
N LEU A 142 15.99 -3.72 9.70
CA LEU A 142 16.97 -4.34 8.79
C LEU A 142 18.17 -3.41 8.54
N GLY A 143 17.93 -2.12 8.32
CA GLY A 143 19.00 -1.11 8.18
C GLY A 143 19.89 -1.03 9.41
N TYR A 144 19.31 -1.12 10.61
CA TYR A 144 20.09 -1.18 11.86
C TYR A 144 20.92 -2.47 11.96
N ILE A 145 20.39 -3.62 11.52
CA ILE A 145 21.14 -4.87 11.46
C ILE A 145 22.36 -4.71 10.53
N PHE A 146 22.20 -4.09 9.35
CA PHE A 146 23.32 -3.84 8.44
C PHE A 146 24.35 -2.87 9.01
N TYR A 147 23.91 -1.86 9.76
CA TYR A 147 24.83 -0.95 10.46
C TYR A 147 25.67 -1.69 11.53
N LYS A 148 25.06 -2.58 12.31
CA LYS A 148 25.72 -3.29 13.40
C LYS A 148 26.57 -4.47 12.92
N TYR A 149 26.14 -5.15 11.87
CA TYR A 149 26.73 -6.38 11.37
C TYR A 149 27.19 -6.19 9.92
N PRO A 150 28.47 -5.90 9.68
CA PRO A 150 28.99 -5.65 8.33
C PRO A 150 28.90 -6.91 7.45
N PRO A 151 29.10 -6.79 6.11
CA PRO A 151 29.08 -7.93 5.21
C PRO A 151 29.99 -9.06 5.69
N LYS A 152 29.55 -10.31 5.51
CA LYS A 152 30.27 -11.55 5.92
C LYS A 152 30.47 -11.76 7.44
N SER A 153 29.97 -10.86 8.29
CA SER A 153 30.02 -11.06 9.76
C SER A 153 29.01 -12.10 10.25
N VAL A 154 27.85 -12.19 9.61
CA VAL A 154 26.80 -13.17 9.94
C VAL A 154 27.10 -14.49 9.25
N LYS A 155 27.26 -15.56 10.02
CA LYS A 155 27.44 -16.93 9.53
C LYS A 155 26.21 -17.77 9.91
N LEU A 156 25.28 -17.91 8.97
CA LEU A 156 24.16 -18.84 9.07
C LEU A 156 24.55 -20.25 8.60
N ASN A 157 24.04 -21.25 9.31
CA ASN A 157 23.99 -22.62 8.81
C ASN A 157 23.08 -22.67 7.57
N TRP A 158 23.47 -23.43 6.56
CA TRP A 158 22.71 -23.60 5.32
C TRP A 158 21.27 -24.08 5.58
N VAL A 159 21.04 -24.88 6.64
CA VAL A 159 19.69 -25.31 7.05
C VAL A 159 18.84 -24.11 7.49
N VAL A 160 19.42 -23.19 8.25
CA VAL A 160 18.71 -21.98 8.73
C VAL A 160 18.41 -21.06 7.56
N ALA A 161 19.35 -20.90 6.62
CA ALA A 161 19.12 -20.13 5.41
C ALA A 161 18.00 -20.75 4.54
N LEU A 162 17.98 -22.09 4.40
CA LEU A 162 16.93 -22.79 3.67
C LEU A 162 15.56 -22.63 4.35
N LEU A 163 15.48 -22.82 5.66
CA LEU A 163 14.24 -22.64 6.42
C LEU A 163 13.74 -21.20 6.32
N GLY A 164 14.64 -20.22 6.37
CA GLY A 164 14.28 -18.81 6.18
C GLY A 164 13.73 -18.53 4.79
N TRP A 165 14.30 -19.14 3.74
CA TRP A 165 13.74 -19.04 2.38
C TRP A 165 12.37 -19.71 2.25
N ILE A 166 12.19 -20.92 2.80
CA ILE A 166 10.90 -21.63 2.80
C ILE A 166 9.84 -20.78 3.51
N LEU A 167 10.18 -20.23 4.68
CA LEU A 167 9.28 -19.38 5.46
C LEU A 167 8.95 -18.09 4.72
N ALA A 168 9.96 -17.41 4.15
CA ALA A 168 9.77 -16.18 3.40
C ALA A 168 8.89 -16.40 2.17
N CYS A 169 9.16 -17.44 1.38
CA CYS A 169 8.31 -17.80 0.23
C CYS A 169 6.90 -18.18 0.67
N GLY A 170 6.73 -18.90 1.77
CA GLY A 170 5.43 -19.24 2.34
C GLY A 170 4.63 -18.00 2.76
N ILE A 171 5.29 -17.04 3.41
CA ILE A 171 4.69 -15.74 3.77
C ILE A 171 4.29 -14.96 2.52
N GLY A 172 5.21 -14.80 1.56
CA GLY A 172 4.92 -14.09 0.31
C GLY A 172 3.79 -14.73 -0.48
N TYR A 173 3.77 -16.07 -0.56
CA TYR A 173 2.69 -16.82 -1.18
C TYR A 173 1.35 -16.60 -0.46
N ALA A 174 1.32 -16.71 0.86
CA ALA A 174 0.11 -16.50 1.65
C ALA A 174 -0.42 -15.06 1.50
N CYS A 175 0.44 -14.04 1.52
CA CYS A 175 0.05 -12.65 1.32
C CYS A 175 -0.63 -12.41 -0.03
N VAL A 176 -0.24 -13.12 -1.10
CA VAL A 176 -0.77 -12.91 -2.46
C VAL A 176 -1.97 -13.81 -2.75
N TYR A 177 -1.86 -15.11 -2.46
CA TYR A 177 -2.80 -16.12 -2.94
C TYR A 177 -3.89 -16.51 -1.94
N SER A 178 -3.74 -16.18 -0.65
CA SER A 178 -4.77 -16.56 0.33
C SER A 178 -6.13 -15.94 -0.01
N VAL A 179 -6.15 -14.71 -0.51
CA VAL A 179 -7.38 -13.98 -0.87
C VAL A 179 -8.06 -14.44 -2.16
N TYR A 180 -7.53 -15.46 -2.85
CA TYR A 180 -8.09 -15.95 -4.11
C TYR A 180 -9.56 -16.39 -4.00
N GLY A 181 -9.95 -17.09 -2.92
CA GLY A 181 -11.35 -17.49 -2.70
C GLY A 181 -12.30 -16.30 -2.57
N ASN A 182 -11.85 -15.24 -1.89
CA ASN A 182 -12.64 -14.01 -1.71
C ASN A 182 -12.93 -13.34 -3.07
N TYR A 183 -11.96 -13.33 -4.00
CA TYR A 183 -12.17 -12.84 -5.35
C TYR A 183 -13.12 -13.69 -6.20
N ASN A 184 -13.27 -14.97 -5.89
CA ASN A 184 -14.14 -15.90 -6.63
C ASN A 184 -15.53 -16.06 -6.01
N GLY A 185 -15.93 -15.17 -5.10
CA GLY A 185 -17.26 -15.21 -4.49
C GLY A 185 -17.39 -16.16 -3.30
N GLU A 186 -16.28 -16.60 -2.70
CA GLU A 186 -16.27 -17.34 -1.44
C GLU A 186 -15.82 -16.41 -0.30
N PRO A 187 -16.74 -15.62 0.30
CA PRO A 187 -16.39 -14.63 1.29
C PRO A 187 -15.82 -15.29 2.55
N TRP A 188 -14.74 -14.73 3.04
CA TRP A 188 -14.10 -15.20 4.25
C TRP A 188 -14.91 -14.87 5.50
N PRO A 189 -14.80 -15.69 6.56
CA PRO A 189 -15.30 -15.31 7.87
C PRO A 189 -14.64 -14.01 8.32
N LYS A 190 -15.38 -13.18 9.06
CA LYS A 190 -14.90 -11.89 9.58
C LYS A 190 -13.54 -11.98 10.28
N ALA A 191 -13.31 -13.02 11.07
CA ALA A 191 -12.03 -13.26 11.72
C ALA A 191 -10.87 -13.41 10.72
N GLY A 192 -11.09 -14.08 9.58
CA GLY A 192 -10.10 -14.21 8.52
C GLY A 192 -9.76 -12.86 7.87
N ASN A 193 -10.77 -12.03 7.63
CA ASN A 193 -10.59 -10.68 7.08
C ASN A 193 -9.73 -9.80 8.01
N VAL A 194 -10.05 -9.81 9.30
CA VAL A 194 -9.32 -9.07 10.34
C VAL A 194 -7.87 -9.51 10.41
N VAL A 195 -7.62 -10.83 10.52
CA VAL A 195 -6.26 -11.38 10.63
C VAL A 195 -5.42 -11.05 9.40
N TYR A 196 -6.00 -11.17 8.22
CA TYR A 196 -5.29 -10.88 6.98
C TYR A 196 -4.91 -9.40 6.86
N GLU A 197 -5.86 -8.48 7.03
CA GLU A 197 -5.56 -7.05 6.91
C GLU A 197 -4.61 -6.55 7.98
N MET A 198 -4.69 -7.11 9.19
CA MET A 198 -3.81 -6.84 10.32
C MET A 198 -2.36 -7.28 10.04
N LEU A 199 -2.15 -8.47 9.48
CA LEU A 199 -0.82 -9.09 9.38
C LEU A 199 -0.18 -8.93 8.00
N CYS A 200 -0.95 -8.92 6.92
CA CYS A 200 -0.44 -9.09 5.55
C CYS A 200 0.63 -8.05 5.18
N ARG A 201 0.42 -6.77 5.54
CA ARG A 201 1.38 -5.70 5.25
C ARG A 201 2.70 -5.92 5.99
N PHE A 202 2.63 -6.19 7.30
CA PHE A 202 3.82 -6.49 8.10
C PHE A 202 4.55 -7.74 7.58
N ALA A 203 3.80 -8.80 7.31
CA ALA A 203 4.33 -10.07 6.80
C ALA A 203 5.01 -9.90 5.43
N TRP A 204 4.42 -9.10 4.54
CA TRP A 204 5.05 -8.72 3.28
C TRP A 204 6.37 -7.96 3.49
N GLY A 205 6.41 -7.03 4.44
CA GLY A 205 7.63 -6.34 4.84
C GLY A 205 8.72 -7.31 5.32
N VAL A 206 8.36 -8.31 6.14
CA VAL A 206 9.27 -9.36 6.61
C VAL A 206 9.78 -10.24 5.46
N PHE A 207 8.91 -10.61 4.52
CA PHE A 207 9.29 -11.35 3.32
C PHE A 207 10.36 -10.59 2.52
N VAL A 208 10.09 -9.33 2.18
CA VAL A 208 11.05 -8.50 1.43
C VAL A 208 12.34 -8.29 2.23
N ALA A 209 12.24 -8.07 3.55
CA ALA A 209 13.40 -7.91 4.41
C ALA A 209 14.28 -9.16 4.44
N TRP A 210 13.70 -10.36 4.45
CA TRP A 210 14.46 -11.61 4.33
C TRP A 210 15.19 -11.72 2.99
N VAL A 211 14.52 -11.39 1.87
CA VAL A 211 15.15 -11.42 0.54
C VAL A 211 16.37 -10.49 0.50
N VAL A 212 16.22 -9.25 1.00
CA VAL A 212 17.31 -8.27 1.05
C VAL A 212 18.43 -8.74 1.99
N PHE A 213 18.10 -9.25 3.17
CA PHE A 213 19.04 -9.80 4.13
C PHE A 213 19.85 -10.96 3.53
N ALA A 214 19.18 -11.92 2.89
CA ALA A 214 19.81 -13.08 2.28
C ALA A 214 20.74 -12.66 1.13
N CYS A 215 20.33 -11.73 0.28
CA CYS A 215 21.18 -11.19 -0.78
C CYS A 215 22.41 -10.48 -0.22
N TYR A 216 22.25 -9.65 0.83
CA TYR A 216 23.33 -8.87 1.42
C TYR A 216 24.43 -9.74 2.08
N TYR A 217 24.04 -10.78 2.82
CA TYR A 217 24.99 -11.67 3.51
C TYR A 217 25.48 -12.86 2.66
N GLY A 218 25.04 -12.97 1.40
CA GLY A 218 25.50 -14.01 0.47
C GLY A 218 24.70 -15.32 0.49
N TYR A 219 23.55 -15.34 1.14
CA TYR A 219 22.60 -16.47 1.17
C TYR A 219 21.54 -16.41 0.05
N GLY A 220 21.64 -15.43 -0.87
CA GLY A 220 20.69 -15.23 -1.96
C GLY A 220 20.94 -16.06 -3.22
N GLY A 221 22.16 -16.59 -3.41
CA GLY A 221 22.51 -17.39 -4.59
C GLY A 221 22.09 -16.72 -5.92
N TRP A 222 21.30 -17.43 -6.72
CA TRP A 222 20.79 -16.94 -8.01
C TRP A 222 19.85 -15.72 -7.88
N VAL A 223 19.11 -15.60 -6.77
CA VAL A 223 18.19 -14.48 -6.53
C VAL A 223 18.98 -13.17 -6.46
N ASN A 224 20.15 -13.19 -5.80
CA ASN A 224 21.04 -12.02 -5.75
C ASN A 224 21.56 -11.66 -7.14
N SER A 225 21.96 -12.64 -7.95
CA SER A 225 22.41 -12.41 -9.33
C SER A 225 21.31 -11.85 -10.22
N PHE A 226 20.08 -12.34 -10.08
CA PHE A 226 18.93 -11.87 -10.84
C PHE A 226 18.53 -10.45 -10.43
N LEU A 227 18.31 -10.19 -9.15
CA LEU A 227 17.86 -8.88 -8.64
C LEU A 227 18.95 -7.81 -8.74
N GLY A 228 20.22 -8.20 -8.63
CA GLY A 228 21.38 -7.31 -8.78
C GLY A 228 21.77 -7.03 -10.23
N HIS A 229 21.05 -7.59 -11.22
CA HIS A 229 21.44 -7.46 -12.62
C HIS A 229 21.37 -6.00 -13.12
N PRO A 230 22.38 -5.48 -13.86
CA PRO A 230 22.42 -4.08 -14.30
C PRO A 230 21.24 -3.64 -15.17
N ALA A 231 20.57 -4.58 -15.84
CA ALA A 231 19.36 -4.30 -16.62
C ALA A 231 18.23 -3.67 -15.77
N TRP A 232 18.21 -3.91 -14.46
CA TRP A 232 17.24 -3.31 -13.55
C TRP A 232 17.59 -1.86 -13.19
N ALA A 233 18.83 -1.41 -13.36
CA ALA A 233 19.25 -0.06 -13.00
C ALA A 233 18.46 1.07 -13.70
N PRO A 234 18.23 1.05 -15.04
CA PRO A 234 17.39 2.06 -15.68
C PRO A 234 15.93 1.97 -15.22
N LEU A 235 15.38 0.76 -15.09
CA LEU A 235 14.00 0.56 -14.65
C LEU A 235 13.80 1.08 -13.22
N GLY A 236 14.73 0.76 -12.31
CA GLY A 236 14.74 1.21 -10.93
C GLY A 236 14.79 2.74 -10.78
N ARG A 237 15.50 3.44 -11.68
CA ARG A 237 15.54 4.91 -11.70
C ARG A 237 14.25 5.53 -12.26
N LEU A 238 13.54 4.82 -13.13
CA LEU A 238 12.31 5.30 -13.76
C LEU A 238 11.06 5.04 -12.93
N THR A 239 11.08 4.08 -11.99
CA THR A 239 9.89 3.67 -11.22
C THR A 239 9.19 4.84 -10.54
N TYR A 240 9.94 5.74 -9.90
CA TYR A 240 9.37 6.90 -9.21
C TYR A 240 8.69 7.89 -10.18
N SER A 241 9.35 8.19 -11.30
CA SER A 241 8.79 9.05 -12.34
C SER A 241 7.55 8.42 -12.98
N ALA A 242 7.61 7.11 -13.28
CA ALA A 242 6.49 6.36 -13.81
C ALA A 242 5.31 6.34 -12.83
N TYR A 243 5.58 6.14 -11.53
CA TYR A 243 4.57 6.22 -10.48
C TYR A 243 3.85 7.58 -10.45
N LEU A 244 4.59 8.69 -10.58
CA LEU A 244 3.98 10.02 -10.54
C LEU A 244 3.19 10.37 -11.80
N LEU A 245 3.64 9.92 -12.97
CA LEU A 245 3.09 10.32 -14.26
C LEU A 245 1.98 9.41 -14.77
N HIS A 246 1.98 8.12 -14.43
CA HIS A 246 1.03 7.17 -15.01
C HIS A 246 -0.46 7.56 -14.82
N PRO A 247 -0.93 8.07 -13.67
CA PRO A 247 -2.35 8.40 -13.51
C PRO A 247 -2.72 9.63 -14.32
N ILE A 248 -1.78 10.56 -14.54
CA ILE A 248 -1.98 11.74 -15.36
C ILE A 248 -2.19 11.32 -16.82
N ILE A 249 -1.34 10.44 -17.34
CA ILE A 249 -1.43 9.93 -18.71
C ILE A 249 -2.74 9.16 -18.91
N LEU A 250 -3.09 8.28 -17.97
CA LEU A 250 -4.36 7.54 -18.01
C LEU A 250 -5.57 8.49 -17.98
N THR A 251 -5.52 9.51 -17.12
CA THR A 251 -6.57 10.52 -17.01
C THR A 251 -6.77 11.26 -18.34
N ILE A 252 -5.68 11.71 -18.96
CA ILE A 252 -5.71 12.40 -20.28
C ILE A 252 -6.26 11.45 -21.36
N PHE A 253 -5.81 10.20 -21.38
CA PHE A 253 -6.29 9.21 -22.34
C PHE A 253 -7.80 8.99 -22.23
N ILE A 254 -8.31 8.80 -21.01
CA ILE A 254 -9.75 8.65 -20.75
C ILE A 254 -10.51 9.93 -21.12
N ALA A 255 -9.96 11.11 -20.83
CA ALA A 255 -10.57 12.40 -21.16
C ALA A 255 -10.72 12.65 -22.67
N HIS A 256 -9.93 11.98 -23.50
CA HIS A 256 -9.98 12.07 -24.96
C HIS A 256 -10.83 10.98 -25.63
N GLN A 257 -11.31 9.99 -24.88
CA GLN A 257 -12.19 8.96 -25.47
C GLN A 257 -13.51 9.58 -25.93
N GLY A 258 -13.83 9.42 -27.21
CA GLY A 258 -15.06 9.94 -27.83
C GLY A 258 -16.29 9.05 -27.64
N SER A 259 -16.14 7.87 -27.02
CA SER A 259 -17.24 6.97 -26.68
C SER A 259 -17.21 6.66 -25.20
N ALA A 260 -18.38 6.48 -24.58
CA ALA A 260 -18.45 6.02 -23.21
C ALA A 260 -17.98 4.56 -23.13
N PHE A 261 -17.41 4.13 -22.01
CA PHE A 261 -17.10 2.72 -21.79
C PHE A 261 -18.39 1.91 -21.94
N TYR A 262 -18.36 0.88 -22.80
CA TYR A 262 -19.41 -0.12 -22.78
C TYR A 262 -19.31 -0.86 -21.45
N LEU A 263 -20.36 -0.74 -20.63
CA LEU A 263 -20.49 -1.52 -19.41
C LEU A 263 -20.58 -3.00 -19.81
N SER A 264 -19.46 -3.72 -19.76
CA SER A 264 -19.49 -5.15 -19.98
C SER A 264 -20.07 -5.82 -18.73
N LEU A 265 -20.95 -6.79 -18.92
CA LEU A 265 -21.57 -7.53 -17.81
C LEU A 265 -20.50 -8.15 -16.87
N ALA A 266 -19.33 -8.51 -17.44
CA ALA A 266 -18.19 -9.02 -16.68
C ALA A 266 -17.64 -8.04 -15.62
N LEU A 267 -17.82 -6.72 -15.80
CA LEU A 267 -17.45 -5.69 -14.80
C LEU A 267 -18.57 -5.41 -13.79
N THR A 268 -19.80 -5.92 -14.00
CA THR A 268 -20.96 -5.71 -13.11
C THR A 268 -21.41 -6.98 -12.37
N VAL A 269 -20.96 -8.16 -12.77
CA VAL A 269 -21.35 -9.43 -12.12
C VAL A 269 -20.80 -9.58 -10.70
N SER A 270 -19.90 -8.70 -10.23
CA SER A 270 -19.51 -8.68 -8.81
C SER A 270 -20.62 -8.16 -7.87
N GLU A 271 -21.72 -7.58 -8.38
CA GLU A 271 -22.71 -6.88 -7.54
C GLU A 271 -24.10 -7.54 -7.52
N LYS A 272 -24.36 -8.56 -8.36
CA LYS A 272 -25.72 -9.06 -8.60
C LYS A 272 -26.16 -10.33 -7.86
N ASP A 273 -25.30 -10.99 -7.10
CA ASP A 273 -25.73 -12.20 -6.36
C ASP A 273 -26.19 -11.94 -4.91
N SER A 274 -26.27 -10.67 -4.48
CA SER A 274 -26.75 -10.31 -3.13
C SER A 274 -28.19 -9.81 -3.06
N TYR A 275 -28.90 -9.69 -4.19
CA TYR A 275 -30.27 -9.15 -4.24
C TYR A 275 -31.28 -10.13 -4.83
N PHE A 276 -31.28 -11.37 -4.33
CA PHE A 276 -32.43 -12.26 -4.43
C PHE A 276 -32.97 -12.47 -3.02
N PHE A 277 -33.89 -11.60 -2.58
CA PHE A 277 -35.05 -11.89 -1.72
C PHE A 277 -35.67 -10.56 -1.26
N GLY A 278 -36.94 -10.34 -1.59
CA GLY A 278 -37.79 -9.37 -0.89
C GLY A 278 -38.39 -8.23 -1.71
N TRP A 279 -39.14 -8.54 -2.78
CA TRP A 279 -40.27 -7.71 -3.19
C TRP A 279 -41.48 -8.61 -3.38
N GLU A 280 -42.27 -8.79 -2.33
CA GLU A 280 -43.68 -9.14 -2.42
C GLU A 280 -44.49 -8.01 -1.77
N ILE A 281 -45.47 -7.52 -2.55
CA ILE A 281 -46.55 -6.56 -2.29
C ILE A 281 -46.16 -5.07 -2.37
#